data_AF-A0AAE8QJG8-F1
#
_entry.id   AF-A0AAE8QJG8-F1
#
_cell.length_a   1.000
_cell.length_b   1.000
_cell.length_c   1.000
_cell.angle_alpha   90.00
_cell.angle_beta   90.00
_cell.angle_gamma   90.00
#
_symmetry.space_group_name_H-M   'P 1'
#
loop_
_entity.id
_entity.type
_entity.pdbx_description
1 polymer ?
#
loop_
_entity_poly.entity_id
_entity_poly.type
_entity_poly.pdbx_seq_one_letter_code
_entity_poly.pdbx_strand_id
1 'polypeptide(L)' 'MGKLTMSVDEVASELGVSKTTIYTMAREKEIPHTKVRGRILFHRPTIEHWLITNTEGGETK' A
#
# COMPACT_ATOMS: atom_id res chain seq x y z
N MET A 1 16.89 -8.54 -9.94
CA MET A 1 16.48 -7.12 -9.95
C MET A 1 15.02 -7.06 -9.52
N GLY A 2 14.72 -6.36 -8.43
CA GLY A 2 13.38 -6.34 -7.82
C GLY A 2 12.36 -5.55 -8.65
N LYS A 3 11.07 -5.87 -8.49
CA LYS A 3 9.98 -5.08 -9.06
C LYS A 3 9.91 -3.73 -8.34
N LEU A 4 9.77 -2.64 -9.09
CA LEU A 4 9.62 -1.27 -8.54
C LEU A 4 8.24 -1.07 -7.87
N THR A 5 7.24 -1.83 -8.32
CA THR A 5 5.86 -1.69 -7.88
C THR A 5 5.28 -3.03 -7.44
N MET A 6 4.37 -2.97 -6.47
CA MET A 6 3.55 -4.06 -5.99
C MET A 6 2.15 -3.97 -6.59
N SER A 7 1.55 -5.13 -6.79
CA SER A 7 0.14 -5.32 -7.11
C SER A 7 -0.72 -5.29 -5.85
N VAL A 8 -2.04 -5.22 -6.02
CA VAL A 8 -3.01 -5.34 -4.92
C VAL A 8 -2.80 -6.63 -4.13
N ASP A 9 -2.51 -7.75 -4.82
CA ASP A 9 -2.32 -9.06 -4.18
C ASP A 9 -1.05 -9.08 -3.31
N GLU A 10 0.05 -8.49 -3.80
CA GLU A 10 1.31 -8.39 -3.05
C GLU A 10 1.14 -7.49 -1.82
N VAL A 11 0.49 -6.33 -1.95
CA VAL A 11 0.25 -5.42 -0.81
C VAL A 11 -0.71 -6.05 0.22
N ALA A 12 -1.78 -6.70 -0.23
CA ALA A 12 -2.71 -7.39 0.65
C ALA A 12 -1.99 -8.48 1.47
N SER A 13 -1.13 -9.27 0.81
CA SER A 13 -0.35 -10.32 1.47
C SER A 13 0.65 -9.75 2.47
N GLU A 14 1.31 -8.65 2.16
CA GLU A 14 2.31 -8.04 3.06
C GLU A 14 1.67 -7.31 4.25
N LEU A 15 0.53 -6.65 4.04
CA LEU A 15 -0.23 -5.97 5.10
C LEU A 15 -1.10 -6.93 5.93
N GLY A 16 -1.27 -8.18 5.51
CA GLY A 16 -2.11 -9.17 6.20
C GLY A 16 -3.62 -8.85 6.12
N VAL A 17 -4.06 -8.17 5.07
CA VAL A 17 -5.47 -7.77 4.87
C VAL A 17 -6.05 -8.37 3.59
N SER A 18 -7.37 -8.31 3.43
CA SER A 18 -8.01 -8.80 2.21
C SER A 18 -7.75 -7.87 1.01
N LYS A 19 -7.76 -8.42 -0.22
CA LYS A 19 -7.71 -7.59 -1.45
C LYS A 19 -8.83 -6.56 -1.48
N THR A 20 -10.02 -6.93 -1.03
CA THR A 20 -11.19 -6.06 -0.97
C THR A 20 -10.91 -4.85 -0.10
N THR A 21 -10.28 -5.05 1.06
CA THR A 21 -9.81 -3.97 1.94
C THR A 21 -8.88 -3.03 1.18
N ILE A 22 -7.87 -3.55 0.47
CA ILE A 22 -6.95 -2.72 -0.33
C ILE A 22 -7.68 -1.94 -1.44
N TYR A 23 -8.66 -2.55 -2.12
CA TYR A 23 -9.46 -1.85 -3.13
C TYR A 23 -10.30 -0.73 -2.51
N THR A 24 -10.90 -0.96 -1.32
CA THR A 24 -11.64 0.06 -0.57
C THR A 24 -10.72 1.20 -0.15
N MET A 25 -9.59 0.90 0.49
CA MET A 25 -8.60 1.91 0.90
C MET A 25 -8.09 2.73 -0.30
N ALA A 26 -7.85 2.09 -1.45
CA ALA A 26 -7.43 2.81 -2.66
C ALA A 26 -8.55 3.68 -3.23
N ARG A 27 -9.82 3.24 -3.14
CA ARG A 27 -10.98 4.06 -3.52
C ARG A 27 -11.16 5.26 -2.60
N GLU A 28 -10.95 5.06 -1.30
CA GLU A 28 -11.12 6.06 -0.24
C GLU A 28 -9.87 6.96 -0.06
N LYS A 29 -8.79 6.65 -0.79
CA LYS A 29 -7.49 7.36 -0.78
C LYS A 29 -6.76 7.28 0.57
N GLU A 30 -7.01 6.24 1.34
CA GLU A 30 -6.35 5.97 2.62
C GLU A 30 -4.95 5.39 2.44
N ILE A 31 -4.72 4.69 1.32
CA ILE A 31 -3.44 4.09 0.96
C ILE A 31 -2.84 4.78 -0.29
N PRO A 32 -1.54 5.16 -0.27
CA PRO A 32 -0.89 5.75 -1.43
C PRO A 32 -0.84 4.77 -2.60
N HIS A 33 -1.37 5.15 -3.76
CA HIS A 33 -1.46 4.27 -4.91
C HIS A 33 -1.34 5.05 -6.23
N THR A 34 -0.99 4.37 -7.30
CA THR A 34 -0.99 4.91 -8.67
C THR A 34 -1.90 4.06 -9.55
N LYS A 35 -2.82 4.72 -10.27
CA LYS A 35 -3.67 4.07 -11.27
C LYS A 35 -3.02 4.18 -12.64
N VAL A 36 -2.71 3.04 -13.26
CA VAL A 36 -2.17 2.97 -14.62
C VAL A 36 -3.15 2.18 -15.48
N ARG A 37 -3.86 2.90 -16.37
CA ARG A 37 -4.99 2.38 -17.16
C ARG A 37 -6.09 1.80 -16.25
N GLY A 38 -6.11 0.48 -16.06
CA GLY A 38 -7.09 -0.24 -15.23
C GLY A 38 -6.47 -1.00 -14.06
N ARG A 39 -5.18 -0.77 -13.76
CA ARG A 39 -4.48 -1.44 -12.66
C ARG A 39 -4.11 -0.44 -11.57
N ILE A 40 -4.21 -0.90 -10.32
CA ILE A 40 -3.70 -0.19 -9.15
C ILE A 40 -2.31 -0.76 -8.85
N LEU A 41 -1.32 0.12 -8.82
CA LEU A 41 0.06 -0.19 -8.51
C LEU A 41 0.49 0.59 -7.28
N PHE A 42 1.38 -0.01 -6.50
CA PHE A 42 1.90 0.56 -5.27
C PHE A 42 3.41 0.61 -5.35
N HIS A 43 4.01 1.78 -5.18
CA HIS A 43 5.46 1.88 -5.09
C HIS A 43 5.90 1.38 -3.71
N ARG A 44 6.73 0.33 -3.65
CA ARG A 44 7.06 -0.36 -2.39
C ARG A 44 7.63 0.60 -1.32
N PRO A 45 8.66 1.42 -1.61
CA PRO A 45 9.18 2.38 -0.64
C PRO A 45 8.13 3.38 -0.12
N THR A 46 7.12 3.69 -0.94
CA THR A 46 6.05 4.60 -0.54
C THR A 46 5.08 3.95 0.43
N ILE A 47 4.76 2.67 0.26
CA ILE A 47 3.93 1.91 1.22
C ILE A 47 4.65 1.72 2.54
N GLU A 48 5.95 1.39 2.51
CA GLU A 48 6.78 1.26 3.71
C GLU A 48 6.81 2.57 4.50
N HIS A 49 7.07 3.70 3.82
CA HIS A 49 7.06 5.02 4.47
C HIS A 49 5.68 5.37 5.03
N TRP A 50 4.62 5.11 4.28
CA TRP A 50 3.25 5.35 4.73
C TRP A 50 2.89 4.54 5.98
N LEU A 51 3.31 3.28 6.07
CA LEU A 51 3.11 2.46 7.27
C LEU A 51 3.78 3.09 8.50
N ILE A 52 5.02 3.55 8.34
CA ILE A 52 5.76 4.21 9.43
C ILE A 52 5.02 5.46 9.90
N THR A 53 4.55 6.30 8.97
CA THR A 53 3.85 7.55 9.30
C THR A 53 2.47 7.34 9.95
N ASN A 54 1.77 6.25 9.61
CA ASN A 54 0.43 5.96 10.12
C ASN A 54 0.42 4.98 11.30
N THR A 55 1.58 4.59 11.82
CA THR A 55 1.65 3.76 13.03
C THR A 55 1.45 4.64 14.26
N GLU A 56 0.27 4.57 14.88
CA GLU A 56 0.01 5.24 16.15
C GLU A 56 0.71 4.50 17.31
N GLY A 57 1.43 5.22 18.18
CA GLY A 57 2.06 4.65 19.37
C GLY A 57 3.46 4.03 19.18
N GLY A 58 4.02 4.08 17.97
CA GLY A 58 5.44 3.81 17.74
C GLY A 58 6.26 5.09 17.92
N GLU A 59 7.04 5.19 18.99
CA GLU A 59 7.97 6.31 19.20
C GLU A 59 9.00 6.37 18.04
N THR A 60 8.77 7.22 17.03
CA THR A 60 9.88 7.75 16.23
C THR A 60 10.39 8.99 16.94
N LYS A 61 11.26 8.76 17.93
CA LYS A 61 12.07 9.81 18.53
C LYS A 61 13.25 10.15 17.63
#